data_AF-A0A317AHR4-F1
#
_entry.id   AF-A0A317AHR4-F1
#
_cell.length_a   1.000
_cell.length_b   1.000
_cell.length_c   1.000
_cell.angle_alpha   90.00
_cell.angle_beta   90.00
_cell.angle_gamma   90.00
#
_symmetry.space_group_name_H-M   'P 1'
#
loop_
_entity.id
_entity.type
_entity.pdbx_description
1 polymer ?
#
loop_
_entity_poly.entity_id
_entity_poly.type
_entity_poly.pdbx_seq_one_letter_code
_entity_poly.pdbx_strand_id
1 'polypeptide(L)'
;MTEYIEVLKPLKDATKRLEGRGKCGRFGAIYEVIPVFEFLMGRFEQRLRQYERVDFEQREAPEDHISINFRAAWEKLNDYYSKLDDSPAYFAACALHPYY
;
A
#
# COMPACT_ATOMS: atom_id res chain seq x y z
N MET A 1 -14.60 -10.55 11.61
CA MET A 1 -13.91 -9.43 12.31
C MET A 1 -12.39 -9.49 12.17
N THR A 2 -11.76 -10.67 12.28
CA THR A 2 -10.30 -10.85 12.16
C THR A 2 -9.74 -10.53 10.78
N GLU A 3 -10.45 -10.91 9.71
CA GLU A 3 -9.97 -10.70 8.33
C GLU A 3 -9.78 -9.22 7.99
N TYR A 4 -10.76 -8.36 8.29
CA TYR A 4 -10.63 -6.92 8.09
C TYR A 4 -9.47 -6.29 8.87
N ILE A 5 -9.20 -6.77 10.08
CA ILE A 5 -8.07 -6.29 10.89
C ILE A 5 -6.75 -6.67 10.22
N GLU A 6 -6.64 -7.87 9.66
CA GLU A 6 -5.46 -8.30 8.91
C GLU A 6 -5.28 -7.47 7.62
N VAL A 7 -6.37 -7.17 6.93
CA VAL A 7 -6.37 -6.33 5.72
C VAL A 7 -5.87 -4.91 6.02
N LEU A 8 -6.30 -4.31 7.14
CA LEU A 8 -5.94 -2.94 7.50
C LEU A 8 -4.55 -2.82 8.17
N LYS A 9 -3.98 -3.92 8.66
CA LYS A 9 -2.66 -3.94 9.31
C LYS A 9 -1.54 -3.30 8.47
N PRO A 10 -1.32 -3.66 7.19
CA PRO A 10 -0.27 -3.03 6.39
C PRO A 10 -0.45 -1.52 6.21
N LEU A 11 -1.70 -1.04 6.08
CA LEU A 11 -1.98 0.39 6.01
C LEU A 11 -1.63 1.10 7.33
N LYS A 12 -2.01 0.51 8.47
CA LYS A 12 -1.65 1.05 9.78
C LYS A 12 -0.14 1.12 9.98
N ASP A 13 0.58 0.06 9.61
CA ASP A 13 2.03 0.01 9.74
C ASP A 13 2.73 1.02 8.81
N ALA A 14 2.23 1.19 7.59
CA ALA A 14 2.70 2.22 6.65
C ALA A 14 2.46 3.64 7.17
N THR A 15 1.26 3.94 7.68
CA THR A 15 0.95 5.24 8.29
C THR A 15 1.86 5.52 9.48
N LYS A 16 2.04 4.55 10.37
CA LYS A 16 2.99 4.67 11.51
C LYS A 16 4.42 4.93 11.06
N ARG A 17 4.83 4.34 9.94
CA ARG A 17 6.16 4.55 9.38
C ARG A 17 6.33 5.96 8.82
N LEU A 18 5.29 6.52 8.19
CA LEU A 18 5.33 7.83 7.55
C LEU A 18 4.94 9.01 8.45
N GLU A 19 4.23 8.78 9.55
CA GLU A 19 3.85 9.83 10.51
C GLU A 19 4.98 10.21 11.49
N GLY A 20 6.10 9.47 11.45
CA GLY A 20 7.26 9.73 12.28
C GLY A 20 7.89 11.10 12.02
N ARG A 21 8.42 11.70 13.08
CA ARG A 21 9.51 12.71 12.99
C ARG A 21 10.71 12.15 13.73
N GLY A 22 11.25 11.04 13.24
CA GLY A 22 12.36 10.37 13.93
C GLY A 22 13.60 11.27 14.02
N LYS A 23 14.33 11.19 15.14
CA LYS A 23 15.47 12.06 15.48
C LYS A 23 16.66 12.02 14.50
N CYS A 24 16.65 11.13 13.49
CA CYS A 24 17.77 10.91 12.57
C CYS A 24 17.35 10.80 11.10
N GLY A 25 16.26 11.47 10.67
CA GLY A 25 15.78 11.37 9.28
C GLY A 25 15.25 9.97 8.92
N ARG A 26 14.77 9.22 9.92
CA ARG A 26 14.08 7.93 9.76
C ARG A 26 12.64 8.11 10.20
N PHE A 27 11.73 7.38 9.56
CA PHE A 27 10.29 7.44 9.79
C PHE A 27 9.74 8.84 9.46
N GLY A 28 9.03 8.94 8.33
CA GLY A 28 8.45 10.17 7.80
C GLY A 28 9.40 10.97 6.90
N ALA A 29 10.52 10.36 6.48
CA ALA A 29 11.42 10.99 5.52
C ALA A 29 10.90 10.82 4.09
N ILE A 30 11.11 11.82 3.24
CA ILE A 30 10.60 11.84 1.85
C ILE A 30 11.06 10.61 1.05
N TYR A 31 12.30 10.16 1.26
CA TYR A 31 12.86 8.99 0.58
C TYR A 31 12.16 7.67 0.94
N GLU A 32 11.37 7.63 2.03
CA GLU A 32 10.61 6.43 2.44
C GLU A 32 9.25 6.33 1.76
N VAL A 33 8.77 7.42 1.14
CA VAL A 33 7.43 7.48 0.57
C VAL A 33 7.28 6.49 -0.59
N ILE A 34 8.14 6.57 -1.62
CA ILE A 34 8.09 5.66 -2.77
C ILE A 34 8.16 4.17 -2.32
N PRO A 35 9.15 3.73 -1.52
CA PRO A 35 9.21 2.34 -1.07
C PRO A 35 8.00 1.87 -0.26
N VAL A 36 7.38 2.75 0.53
CA VAL A 36 6.17 2.41 1.30
C VAL A 36 4.97 2.21 0.37
N PHE A 37 4.82 3.03 -0.67
CA PHE A 37 3.78 2.86 -1.67
C PHE A 37 3.96 1.55 -2.45
N GLU A 38 5.17 1.26 -2.93
CA GLU A 38 5.48 0.01 -3.64
C GLU A 38 5.20 -1.23 -2.78
N PHE A 39 5.57 -1.17 -1.49
CA PHE A 39 5.26 -2.23 -0.53
C PHE A 39 3.74 -2.45 -0.38
N LEU A 40 2.96 -1.37 -0.23
CA LEU A 40 1.50 -1.46 -0.08
C LEU A 40 0.83 -2.01 -1.35
N MET A 41 1.24 -1.52 -2.53
CA MET A 41 0.71 -1.98 -3.82
C MET A 41 0.98 -3.47 -4.00
N GLY A 42 2.22 -3.92 -3.78
CA GLY A 42 2.58 -5.33 -3.89
C GLY A 42 1.81 -6.24 -2.92
N ARG A 43 1.53 -5.75 -1.70
CA ARG A 43 0.69 -6.48 -0.73
C ARG A 43 -0.76 -6.62 -1.19
N PHE A 44 -1.32 -5.58 -1.80
CA PHE A 44 -2.70 -5.60 -2.27
C PHE A 44 -2.85 -6.45 -3.52
N GLU A 45 -1.90 -6.38 -4.45
CA GLU A 45 -1.86 -7.28 -5.62
C GLU A 45 -1.74 -8.75 -5.22
N GLN A 46 -0.87 -9.05 -4.25
CA GLN A 46 -0.73 -10.42 -3.74
C GLN A 46 -2.04 -10.96 -3.18
N ARG A 47 -2.82 -10.11 -2.48
CA ARG A 47 -4.13 -10.48 -1.96
C ARG A 47 -5.19 -10.58 -3.07
N LEU A 48 -5.23 -9.65 -4.00
CA LEU A 48 -6.18 -9.66 -5.13
C LEU A 48 -6.04 -10.92 -6.00
N ARG A 49 -4.82 -11.42 -6.20
CA ARG A 49 -4.57 -12.70 -6.90
C ARG A 49 -5.29 -13.90 -6.27
N GLN A 50 -5.58 -13.85 -4.97
CA GLN A 50 -6.34 -14.92 -4.30
C GLN A 50 -7.81 -14.93 -4.72
N TYR A 51 -8.34 -13.78 -5.12
CA TYR A 51 -9.74 -13.59 -5.53
C TYR A 51 -9.93 -13.67 -7.06
N GLU A 52 -8.86 -13.63 -7.87
CA GLU A 52 -8.95 -13.73 -9.35
C GLU A 52 -9.64 -15.00 -9.85
N ARG A 53 -9.54 -16.10 -9.08
CA ARG A 53 -10.08 -17.42 -9.44
C ARG A 53 -11.31 -17.80 -8.64
N VAL A 54 -11.84 -16.89 -7.82
CA VAL A 54 -13.04 -17.14 -7.04
C VAL A 54 -14.25 -16.86 -7.92
N ASP A 55 -15.09 -17.88 -8.05
CA ASP A 55 -16.41 -17.74 -8.67
C ASP A 55 -17.42 -17.35 -7.59
N PHE A 56 -17.76 -16.07 -7.54
CA PHE A 56 -18.63 -15.48 -6.51
C PHE A 56 -20.11 -15.89 -6.65
N GLU A 57 -20.50 -16.53 -7.76
CA GLU A 57 -21.85 -17.05 -7.97
C GLU A 57 -22.08 -18.41 -7.28
N GLN A 58 -21.01 -19.04 -6.77
CA GLN A 58 -21.12 -20.31 -6.05
C GLN A 58 -21.64 -20.13 -4.63
N ARG A 59 -22.48 -21.07 -4.18
CA ARG A 59 -23.14 -21.03 -2.87
C ARG A 59 -22.18 -21.00 -1.66
N GLU A 60 -20.95 -21.47 -1.84
CA GLU A 60 -19.91 -21.52 -0.80
C GLU A 60 -18.79 -20.48 -1.05
N ALA A 61 -19.00 -19.54 -1.97
CA ALA A 61 -18.01 -18.51 -2.26
C ALA A 61 -17.79 -17.58 -1.06
N PRO A 62 -16.55 -17.11 -0.83
CA PRO A 62 -16.28 -16.07 0.15
C PRO A 62 -16.97 -14.76 -0.26
N GLU A 63 -17.24 -13.90 0.73
CA GLU A 63 -17.91 -12.63 0.50
C GLU A 63 -17.15 -11.76 -0.52
N ASP A 64 -17.87 -11.26 -1.52
CA ASP A 64 -17.34 -10.51 -2.66
C ASP A 64 -16.84 -9.11 -2.29
N HIS A 65 -17.46 -8.49 -1.28
CA HIS A 65 -17.18 -7.13 -0.85
C HIS A 65 -15.72 -6.90 -0.45
N ILE A 66 -15.01 -7.92 0.05
CA ILE A 66 -13.60 -7.82 0.41
C ILE A 66 -12.75 -7.60 -0.85
N SER A 67 -12.99 -8.39 -1.89
CA SER A 67 -12.26 -8.28 -3.16
C SER A 67 -12.54 -6.94 -3.86
N ILE A 68 -13.80 -6.48 -3.83
CA ILE A 68 -14.21 -5.18 -4.37
C ILE A 68 -13.49 -4.04 -3.64
N ASN A 69 -13.48 -4.08 -2.31
CA ASN A 69 -12.82 -3.06 -1.50
C ASN A 69 -11.30 -3.05 -1.71
N PHE A 70 -10.66 -4.21 -1.88
CA PHE A 70 -9.24 -4.27 -2.23
C PHE A 70 -8.93 -3.66 -3.59
N ARG A 71 -9.77 -3.88 -4.61
CA ARG A 71 -9.60 -3.24 -5.93
C ARG A 71 -9.71 -1.72 -5.81
N ALA A 72 -10.76 -1.22 -5.15
CA ALA A 72 -10.93 0.21 -4.92
C ALA A 72 -9.75 0.82 -4.13
N ALA A 73 -9.25 0.10 -3.13
CA ALA A 73 -8.12 0.57 -2.33
C ALA A 73 -6.79 0.54 -3.13
N TRP A 74 -6.58 -0.45 -4.00
CA TRP A 74 -5.43 -0.48 -4.92
C TRP A 74 -5.49 0.64 -5.95
N GLU A 75 -6.66 0.88 -6.56
CA GLU A 75 -6.87 2.00 -7.49
C GLU A 75 -6.57 3.34 -6.81
N LYS A 76 -7.04 3.51 -5.57
CA LYS A 76 -6.77 4.71 -4.79
C LYS A 76 -5.29 4.89 -4.47
N LEU A 77 -4.60 3.79 -4.14
CA LEU A 77 -3.17 3.80 -3.88
C LEU A 77 -2.38 4.17 -5.14
N ASN A 78 -2.77 3.62 -6.30
CA ASN A 78 -2.17 3.92 -7.59
C ASN A 78 -2.38 5.40 -7.99
N ASP A 79 -3.58 5.98 -7.79
CA ASP A 79 -3.85 7.41 -8.00
C ASP A 79 -2.91 8.31 -7.19
N TYR A 80 -2.61 7.95 -5.94
CA TYR A 80 -1.64 8.68 -5.13
C TYR A 80 -0.20 8.41 -5.53
N TYR A 81 0.14 7.19 -5.93
CA TYR A 81 1.48 6.83 -6.38
C TYR A 81 1.86 7.60 -7.64
N SER A 82 0.97 7.69 -8.63
CA SER A 82 1.20 8.45 -9.85
C SER A 82 1.43 9.95 -9.60
N LYS A 83 0.88 10.50 -8.51
CA LYS A 83 1.11 11.91 -8.13
C LYS A 83 2.50 12.14 -7.55
N LEU A 84 3.24 11.09 -7.16
CA LEU A 84 4.63 11.25 -6.72
C LEU A 84 5.52 11.68 -7.89
N ASP A 85 5.17 11.32 -9.13
CA ASP A 85 5.88 11.73 -10.34
C ASP A 85 5.68 13.21 -10.69
N ASP A 86 4.65 13.86 -10.14
CA ASP A 86 4.41 15.30 -10.31
C ASP A 86 5.51 16.16 -9.66
N SER A 87 6.34 15.56 -8.79
CA SER A 87 7.45 16.25 -8.12
C SER A 87 8.74 15.41 -8.17
N PRO A 88 9.83 15.95 -8.75
CA PRO A 88 11.11 15.24 -8.75
C PRO A 88 11.70 15.07 -7.34
N ALA A 89 11.15 15.73 -6.32
CA ALA A 89 11.63 15.68 -4.94
C ALA A 89 11.60 14.26 -4.36
N TYR A 90 10.58 13.45 -4.68
CA TYR A 90 10.48 12.09 -4.17
C TYR A 90 11.58 11.19 -4.76
N PHE A 91 11.74 11.24 -6.08
CA PHE A 91 12.79 10.49 -6.77
C PHE A 91 14.20 10.94 -6.34
N ALA A 92 14.44 12.25 -6.30
CA ALA A 92 15.72 12.81 -5.85
C ALA A 92 16.04 12.42 -4.41
N ALA A 93 15.05 12.43 -3.51
CA ALA A 93 15.24 12.00 -2.12
C ALA A 93 15.64 10.52 -2.03
N CYS A 94 15.04 9.64 -2.83
CA CYS A 94 15.45 8.24 -2.93
C CYS A 94 16.87 8.09 -3.49
N ALA A 95 17.19 8.78 -4.59
CA ALA A 95 18.49 8.69 -5.26
C ALA A 95 19.66 9.27 -4.46
N LEU A 96 19.41 10.30 -3.65
CA LEU A 96 20.42 10.97 -2.82
C LEU A 96 20.54 10.38 -1.41
N HIS A 97 19.72 9.36 -1.07
CA HIS A 97 19.80 8.73 0.23
C HIS A 97 20.99 7.75 0.29
N PRO A 98 21.97 7.92 1.20
CA PRO A 98 23.22 7.16 1.22
C PRO A 98 23.09 5.66 1.53
N TYR A 99 21.87 5.14 1.66
CA TYR A 99 21.55 3.74 1.93
C TYR A 99 21.00 3.00 0.70
N TYR A 100 20.96 3.66 -0.47
CA TYR A 100 20.59 3.11 -1.76
C TYR A 100 21.74 3.22 -2.77
#